data_AF-A0A8J3ZE50-F1
#
_entry.id   AF-A0A8J3ZE50-F1
#
_cell.length_a   1.000
_cell.length_b   1.000
_cell.length_c   1.000
_cell.angle_alpha   90.00
_cell.angle_beta   90.00
_cell.angle_gamma   90.00
#
_symmetry.space_group_name_H-M   'P 1'
#
loop_
_entity.id
_entity.type
_entity.pdbx_description
1 polymer ?
#
loop_
_entity_poly.entity_id
_entity_poly.type
_entity_poly.pdbx_seq_one_letter_code
_entity_poly.pdbx_strand_id
1 'polypeptide(L)'
;MLRACLHPSVIMGSMSQCFQVGDLVLWHPTSRVAELFVRTSEAIAPTVGLPTGIAPVVADEYEIDLDTFTAFADALVHRYLSSSHTILRSLLEGFTATALVMVERAERSVPALTGTPTLDPRDLQVGPAGISPLGDAERLRALAEKHERAMPV
;
A
#
# COMPACT_ATOMS: atom_id res chain seq x y z
N MET A 1 31.65 4.61 1.47
CA MET A 1 31.51 4.88 2.92
C MET A 1 30.15 4.30 3.33
N LEU A 2 30.11 2.97 3.56
CA LEU A 2 28.90 2.27 4.02
C LEU A 2 28.83 2.40 5.54
N ARG A 3 27.75 2.98 6.07
CA ARG A 3 27.41 2.86 7.48
C ARG A 3 26.13 2.07 7.58
N ALA A 4 26.32 0.77 7.80
CA ALA A 4 25.27 -0.15 8.23
C ALA A 4 24.78 0.25 9.63
N CYS A 5 23.49 0.04 9.89
CA CYS A 5 22.90 -0.05 11.22
C CYS A 5 23.52 -1.24 11.99
N LEU A 6 24.77 -1.10 12.43
CA LEU A 6 25.42 -2.03 13.35
C LEU A 6 25.16 -1.56 14.78
N HIS A 7 24.03 -2.00 15.34
CA HIS A 7 23.93 -2.18 16.78
C HIS A 7 24.50 -3.57 17.13
N PRO A 8 25.54 -3.65 17.98
CA PRO A 8 26.16 -4.92 18.33
C PRO A 8 25.38 -5.58 19.46
N SER A 9 24.33 -6.35 19.13
CA SER A 9 23.82 -7.50 19.90
C SER A 9 22.57 -8.10 19.24
N VAL A 10 22.73 -8.96 18.23
CA VAL A 10 21.71 -9.99 17.92
C VAL A 10 22.44 -11.30 17.62
N ILE A 11 22.72 -12.04 18.69
CA ILE A 11 22.83 -13.49 18.62
C ILE A 11 21.39 -14.00 18.70
N MET A 12 20.99 -14.83 17.72
CA MET A 12 19.72 -15.60 17.70
C MET A 12 18.47 -14.86 17.19
N GLY A 13 18.21 -14.98 15.88
CA GLY A 13 16.90 -15.00 15.21
C GLY A 13 15.81 -14.00 15.64
N SER A 14 15.70 -12.89 14.92
CA SER A 14 14.39 -12.27 14.67
C SER A 14 14.10 -12.36 13.17
N MET A 15 13.06 -13.10 12.79
CA MET A 15 12.55 -13.22 11.41
C MET A 15 11.69 -12.01 11.05
N SER A 16 12.28 -10.82 11.07
CA SER A 16 11.59 -9.55 10.78
C SER A 16 12.22 -8.88 9.57
N GLN A 17 11.39 -8.39 8.66
CA GLN A 17 11.81 -7.62 7.48
C GLN A 17 11.31 -6.19 7.61
N CYS A 18 12.04 -5.22 7.04
CA CYS A 18 11.64 -3.82 7.07
C CYS A 18 11.31 -3.28 5.68
N PHE A 19 10.44 -2.26 5.63
CA PHE A 19 10.26 -1.40 4.47
C PHE A 19 10.80 -0.01 4.81
N GLN A 20 11.70 0.54 3.99
CA GLN A 20 12.37 1.80 4.28
C GLN A 20 12.62 2.66 3.04
N VAL A 21 12.91 3.95 3.27
CA VAL A 21 13.42 4.90 2.28
C VAL A 21 14.70 5.50 2.85
N GLY A 22 15.86 5.06 2.37
CA GLY A 22 17.13 5.36 3.03
C GLY A 22 17.08 4.94 4.50
N ASP A 23 17.32 5.88 5.42
CA ASP A 23 17.31 5.59 6.87
C ASP A 23 15.90 5.66 7.51
N LEU A 24 14.86 6.01 6.74
CA LEU A 24 13.49 6.14 7.24
C LEU A 24 12.76 4.80 7.16
N VAL A 25 12.50 4.20 8.32
CA VAL A 25 11.63 3.02 8.42
C VAL A 25 10.17 3.41 8.28
N LEU A 26 9.48 2.76 7.33
CA LEU A 26 8.05 2.92 7.12
C LEU A 26 7.24 1.83 7.82
N TRP A 27 7.75 0.59 7.89
CA TRP A 27 7.04 -0.54 8.50
C TRP A 27 7.97 -1.71 8.83
N HIS A 28 7.80 -2.32 10.01
CA HIS A 28 8.58 -3.47 10.52
C HIS A 28 7.74 -4.73 10.80
N PRO A 29 7.19 -5.40 9.77
CA PRO A 29 6.44 -6.64 9.96
C PRO A 29 7.30 -7.89 10.15
N THR A 30 6.65 -9.00 10.55
CA THR A 30 7.25 -10.34 10.42
C THR A 30 7.49 -10.69 8.95
N SER A 31 8.52 -11.48 8.63
CA SER A 31 8.90 -11.78 7.23
C SER A 31 7.75 -12.34 6.38
N ARG A 32 6.87 -13.18 6.97
CA ARG A 32 5.73 -13.74 6.24
C ARG A 32 4.70 -12.70 5.82
N VAL A 33 4.51 -11.68 6.66
CA VAL A 33 3.59 -10.57 6.38
C VAL A 33 4.21 -9.64 5.34
N ALA A 34 5.52 -9.38 5.43
CA ALA A 34 6.26 -8.62 4.42
C ALA A 34 6.17 -9.29 3.04
N GLU A 35 6.47 -10.59 2.96
CA GLU A 35 6.40 -11.37 1.72
C GLU A 35 5.00 -11.39 1.12
N LEU A 36 3.96 -11.55 1.96
CA LEU A 36 2.58 -11.49 1.49
C LEU A 36 2.25 -10.11 0.92
N PHE A 37 2.67 -9.04 1.57
CA PHE A 37 2.46 -7.68 1.10
C PHE A 37 3.11 -7.46 -0.27
N VAL A 38 4.36 -7.88 -0.45
CA VAL A 38 5.10 -7.77 -1.72
C VAL A 38 4.40 -8.56 -2.82
N ARG A 39 4.09 -9.85 -2.61
CA ARG A 39 3.38 -10.67 -3.60
C ARG A 39 2.00 -10.11 -3.95
N THR A 40 1.31 -9.52 -2.97
CA THR A 40 0.02 -8.85 -3.21
C THR A 40 0.20 -7.61 -4.07
N SER A 41 1.24 -6.80 -3.81
CA SER A 41 1.57 -5.62 -4.61
C SER A 41 1.82 -5.97 -6.08
N GLU A 42 2.55 -7.07 -6.33
CA GLU A 42 2.82 -7.58 -7.68
C GLU A 42 1.54 -8.07 -8.37
N ALA A 43 0.65 -8.73 -7.63
CA ALA A 43 -0.61 -9.24 -8.16
C ALA A 43 -1.61 -8.12 -8.52
N ILE A 44 -1.62 -7.02 -7.77
CA ILE A 44 -2.52 -5.89 -8.03
C ILE A 44 -1.94 -4.85 -9.00
N ALA A 45 -0.61 -4.79 -9.18
CA ALA A 45 0.04 -3.83 -10.09
C ALA A 45 -0.57 -3.81 -11.51
N PRO A 46 -0.92 -4.95 -12.14
CA PRO A 46 -1.60 -4.95 -13.44
C PRO A 46 -2.97 -4.25 -13.46
N THR A 47 -3.65 -4.13 -12.32
CA THR A 47 -4.96 -3.47 -12.24
C THR A 47 -4.90 -1.95 -12.43
N VAL A 48 -3.74 -1.36 -12.16
CA VAL A 48 -3.46 0.07 -12.33
C VAL A 48 -2.37 0.35 -13.38
N GLY A 49 -1.65 -0.67 -13.83
CA GLY A 49 -0.65 -0.57 -14.90
C GLY A 49 0.63 0.17 -14.50
N LEU A 50 0.92 0.26 -13.19
CA LEU A 50 2.10 0.94 -12.65
C LEU A 50 3.01 -0.04 -11.90
N PRO A 51 4.34 0.17 -11.92
CA PRO A 51 5.26 -0.55 -11.04
C PRO A 51 4.97 -0.24 -9.56
N THR A 52 5.30 -1.18 -8.67
CA THR A 52 4.97 -1.08 -7.25
C THR A 52 5.84 -0.09 -6.48
N GLY A 53 7.07 0.16 -6.95
CA GLY A 53 8.08 0.94 -6.22
C GLY A 53 8.78 0.18 -5.09
N ILE A 54 8.52 -1.13 -4.93
CA ILE A 54 9.20 -1.98 -3.95
C ILE A 54 10.39 -2.67 -4.64
N ALA A 55 11.61 -2.42 -4.16
CA ALA A 55 12.81 -3.08 -4.66
C ALA A 55 12.90 -4.54 -4.20
N PRO A 56 13.69 -5.39 -4.88
CA PRO A 56 13.99 -6.73 -4.39
C PRO A 56 14.61 -6.69 -2.99
N VAL A 57 14.27 -7.68 -2.15
CA VAL A 57 14.81 -7.77 -0.80
C VAL A 57 16.33 -7.92 -0.79
N VAL A 58 17.01 -7.11 0.03
CA VAL A 58 18.46 -7.20 0.27
C VAL A 58 18.68 -7.15 1.77
N ALA A 59 19.41 -8.15 2.31
CA ALA A 59 19.71 -8.22 3.74
C ALA A 59 18.49 -8.11 4.68
N ASP A 60 17.37 -8.72 4.30
CA ASP A 60 16.06 -8.65 4.99
C ASP A 60 15.35 -7.28 4.95
N GLU A 61 15.79 -6.38 4.07
CA GLU A 61 15.25 -5.04 3.91
C GLU A 61 14.62 -4.86 2.52
N TYR A 62 13.44 -4.24 2.46
CA TYR A 62 12.81 -3.77 1.23
C TYR A 62 13.00 -2.26 1.11
N GLU A 63 13.80 -1.85 0.12
CA GLU A 63 13.92 -0.43 -0.24
C GLU A 63 12.68 0.01 -1.03
N ILE A 64 12.13 1.17 -0.66
CA ILE A 64 11.00 1.79 -1.33
C ILE A 64 11.52 2.94 -2.20
N ASP A 65 11.32 2.83 -3.51
CA ASP A 65 11.34 3.99 -4.40
C ASP A 65 10.09 4.83 -4.10
N LEU A 66 10.29 5.88 -3.31
CA LEU A 66 9.18 6.64 -2.72
C LEU A 66 8.28 7.30 -3.78
N ASP A 67 8.86 7.82 -4.86
CA ASP A 67 8.07 8.48 -5.91
C ASP A 67 7.21 7.45 -6.67
N THR A 68 7.79 6.30 -7.00
CA THR A 68 7.10 5.21 -7.68
C THR A 68 6.01 4.61 -6.80
N PHE A 69 6.33 4.34 -5.52
CA PHE A 69 5.38 3.78 -4.56
C PHE A 69 4.22 4.73 -4.26
N THR A 70 4.50 6.04 -4.16
CA THR A 70 3.44 7.06 -3.97
C THR A 70 2.51 7.11 -5.18
N ALA A 71 3.05 7.10 -6.40
CA ALA A 71 2.23 7.08 -7.62
C ALA A 71 1.40 5.80 -7.74
N PHE A 72 1.97 4.66 -7.36
CA PHE A 72 1.26 3.40 -7.30
C PHE A 72 0.10 3.42 -6.29
N ALA A 73 0.34 3.90 -5.07
CA ALA A 73 -0.68 4.04 -4.04
C ALA A 73 -1.81 5.01 -4.48
N ASP A 74 -1.47 6.13 -5.11
CA ASP A 74 -2.44 7.07 -5.65
C ASP A 74 -3.33 6.45 -6.74
N ALA A 75 -2.73 5.69 -7.65
CA ALA A 75 -3.48 4.98 -8.68
C ALA A 75 -4.41 3.90 -8.09
N LEU A 76 -4.00 3.23 -7.01
CA LEU A 76 -4.86 2.27 -6.29
C LEU A 76 -6.04 2.96 -5.60
N VAL A 77 -5.82 4.10 -4.96
CA VAL A 77 -6.90 4.91 -4.39
C VAL A 77 -7.86 5.36 -5.47
N HIS A 78 -7.34 5.92 -6.58
CA HIS A 78 -8.17 6.31 -7.71
C HIS A 78 -9.01 5.14 -8.20
N ARG A 79 -8.40 3.96 -8.40
CA ARG A 79 -9.08 2.74 -8.85
C ARG A 79 -10.14 2.24 -7.88
N TYR A 80 -9.87 2.30 -6.58
CA TYR A 80 -10.84 1.95 -5.54
C TYR A 80 -12.05 2.90 -5.56
N LEU A 81 -11.80 4.21 -5.64
CA LEU A 81 -12.85 5.22 -5.61
C LEU A 81 -13.65 5.29 -6.91
N SER A 82 -13.04 5.07 -8.07
CA SER A 82 -13.70 5.10 -9.38
C SER A 82 -14.50 3.83 -9.70
N SER A 83 -14.27 2.74 -8.96
CA SER A 83 -14.90 1.44 -9.22
C SER A 83 -16.29 1.33 -8.59
N SER A 84 -17.26 0.87 -9.39
CA SER A 84 -18.57 0.42 -8.89
C SER A 84 -18.57 -1.05 -8.46
N HIS A 85 -17.52 -1.81 -8.78
CA HIS A 85 -17.47 -3.25 -8.52
C HIS A 85 -17.07 -3.55 -7.08
N THR A 86 -18.03 -4.01 -6.27
CA THR A 86 -17.84 -4.23 -4.82
C THR A 86 -16.71 -5.21 -4.52
N ILE A 87 -16.65 -6.35 -5.22
CA ILE A 87 -15.60 -7.36 -4.99
C ILE A 87 -14.20 -6.82 -5.31
N LEU A 88 -14.02 -6.11 -6.43
CA LEU A 88 -12.74 -5.49 -6.76
C LEU A 88 -12.30 -4.53 -5.65
N ARG A 89 -13.20 -3.67 -5.17
CA ARG A 89 -12.89 -2.76 -4.06
C ARG A 89 -12.48 -3.54 -2.81
N SER A 90 -13.21 -4.58 -2.44
CA SER A 90 -12.87 -5.41 -1.28
C SER A 90 -11.49 -6.07 -1.40
N LEU A 91 -11.09 -6.48 -2.61
CA LEU A 91 -9.75 -7.05 -2.86
C LEU A 91 -8.64 -6.01 -2.73
N LEU A 92 -8.89 -4.76 -3.12
CA LEU A 92 -7.91 -3.68 -3.05
C LEU A 92 -7.82 -3.01 -1.67
N GLU A 93 -8.92 -3.00 -0.91
CA GLU A 93 -9.12 -2.15 0.27
C GLU A 93 -8.03 -2.31 1.35
N GLY A 94 -7.77 -3.55 1.78
CA GLY A 94 -6.78 -3.81 2.84
C GLY A 94 -5.35 -3.44 2.44
N PHE A 95 -4.93 -3.83 1.23
CA PHE A 95 -3.60 -3.49 0.73
C PHE A 95 -3.44 -1.96 0.59
N THR A 96 -4.43 -1.31 -0.01
CA THR A 96 -4.39 0.14 -0.27
C THR A 96 -4.29 0.91 1.04
N ALA A 97 -5.05 0.52 2.08
CA ALA A 97 -4.95 1.13 3.39
C ALA A 97 -3.56 0.98 4.03
N THR A 98 -2.90 -0.19 3.90
CA THR A 98 -1.53 -0.38 4.41
C THR A 98 -0.52 0.46 3.63
N ALA A 99 -0.67 0.55 2.29
CA ALA A 99 0.20 1.38 1.46
C ALA A 99 0.05 2.88 1.81
N LEU A 100 -1.17 3.36 2.07
CA LEU A 100 -1.42 4.73 2.51
C LEU A 100 -0.64 5.10 3.77
N VAL A 101 -0.63 4.22 4.78
CA VAL A 101 0.14 4.45 6.01
C VAL A 101 1.64 4.63 5.71
N MET A 102 2.19 3.83 4.80
CA MET A 102 3.60 3.95 4.41
C MET A 102 3.88 5.28 3.71
N VAL A 103 2.98 5.74 2.83
CA VAL A 103 3.10 7.04 2.14
C VAL A 103 2.99 8.21 3.14
N GLU A 104 2.06 8.13 4.08
CA GLU A 104 1.86 9.14 5.14
C GLU A 104 3.07 9.24 6.08
N ARG A 105 3.65 8.10 6.48
CA ARG A 105 4.90 8.06 7.28
C ARG A 105 6.11 8.64 6.55
N ALA A 106 6.10 8.61 5.22
CA ALA A 106 7.08 9.25 4.37
C ALA A 106 6.78 10.74 4.09
N GLU A 107 5.78 11.32 4.77
CA GLU A 107 5.32 12.71 4.61
C GLU A 107 4.88 13.05 3.17
N ARG A 108 4.40 12.05 2.43
CA ARG A 108 3.86 12.22 1.08
C ARG A 108 2.34 12.25 1.11
N SER A 109 1.77 12.89 0.08
CA SER A 109 0.32 13.01 -0.09
C SER A 109 -0.18 12.09 -1.20
N VAL A 110 -1.46 11.72 -1.10
CA VAL A 110 -2.18 10.93 -2.10
C VAL A 110 -3.36 11.76 -2.65
N PRO A 111 -3.16 12.49 -3.76
CA PRO A 111 -4.16 13.39 -4.33
C PRO A 111 -5.53 12.76 -4.58
N ALA A 112 -5.59 11.48 -4.97
CA ALA A 112 -6.84 10.80 -5.25
C ALA A 112 -7.80 10.74 -4.05
N LEU A 113 -7.32 10.87 -2.81
CA LEU A 113 -8.17 10.92 -1.61
C LEU A 113 -9.02 12.20 -1.54
N THR A 114 -8.55 13.32 -2.09
CA THR A 114 -9.25 14.62 -2.03
C THR A 114 -10.03 14.95 -3.30
N GLY A 115 -9.80 14.20 -4.38
CA GLY A 115 -10.51 14.35 -5.64
C GLY A 115 -11.96 13.85 -5.60
N THR A 116 -12.77 14.34 -6.54
CA THR A 116 -14.09 13.74 -6.80
C THR A 116 -13.92 12.54 -7.72
N PRO A 117 -14.32 11.32 -7.29
CA PRO A 117 -14.17 10.15 -8.13
C PRO A 117 -15.11 10.22 -9.34
N THR A 118 -14.58 9.86 -10.50
CA THR A 118 -15.35 9.66 -11.73
C THR A 118 -15.46 8.17 -11.99
N LEU A 119 -16.65 7.70 -12.38
CA LEU A 119 -16.90 6.28 -12.69
C LEU A 119 -15.91 5.76 -13.75
N ASP A 120 -15.22 4.67 -13.43
CA ASP A 120 -14.43 3.90 -14.38
C ASP A 120 -15.30 2.81 -15.02
N PRO A 121 -15.50 2.81 -16.35
CA PRO A 121 -16.40 1.87 -17.01
C PRO A 121 -15.81 0.47 -17.22
N ARG A 122 -14.52 0.23 -16.90
CA ARG A 122 -13.85 -1.06 -17.20
C ARG A 122 -14.45 -2.25 -16.47
N ASP A 123 -14.97 -2.05 -15.26
CA ASP A 123 -15.47 -3.12 -14.38
C ASP A 123 -16.74 -2.65 -13.66
N LEU A 124 -17.85 -2.66 -14.39
CA LEU A 124 -19.15 -2.24 -13.85
C LEU A 124 -19.84 -3.39 -13.14
N GLN A 125 -20.33 -3.13 -11.93
CA GLN A 125 -21.27 -4.02 -11.27
C GLN A 125 -22.68 -3.40 -11.33
N VAL A 126 -23.52 -4.00 -12.16
CA VAL A 126 -24.92 -3.61 -12.33
C VAL A 126 -25.81 -4.56 -11.54
N GLY A 127 -26.56 -4.01 -10.59
CA GLY A 127 -27.58 -4.73 -9.85
C GLY A 127 -29.00 -4.36 -10.30
N PRO A 128 -30.03 -4.88 -9.59
CA PRO A 128 -31.44 -4.57 -9.90
C PRO A 128 -31.79 -3.07 -9.85
N ALA A 129 -31.01 -2.26 -9.12
CA ALA A 129 -31.19 -0.82 -8.97
C ALA A 129 -30.26 0.02 -9.88
N GLY A 130 -29.55 -0.61 -10.83
CA GLY A 130 -28.58 0.05 -11.71
C GLY A 130 -27.13 -0.13 -11.27
N ILE A 131 -26.26 0.82 -11.63
CA ILE A 131 -24.83 0.80 -11.30
C ILE A 131 -24.68 0.93 -9.78
N SER A 132 -23.88 0.03 -9.19
CA SER A 132 -23.60 0.06 -7.76
C SER A 132 -22.86 1.35 -7.36
N PRO A 133 -23.01 1.84 -6.11
CA PRO A 133 -22.28 3.01 -5.63
C PRO A 133 -20.77 2.88 -5.84
N LEU A 134 -20.07 4.01 -5.99
CA LEU A 134 -18.61 4.11 -6.08
C LEU A 134 -17.91 3.84 -4.73
N GLY A 135 -16.57 3.85 -4.73
CA GLY A 135 -15.79 3.71 -3.50
C GLY A 135 -15.88 4.93 -2.60
N ASP A 136 -15.55 4.75 -1.31
CA ASP A 136 -15.67 5.77 -0.27
C ASP A 136 -14.30 6.13 0.32
N ALA A 137 -13.89 7.38 0.14
CA ALA A 137 -12.60 7.87 0.62
C ALA A 137 -12.54 7.99 2.16
N GLU A 138 -13.65 8.30 2.83
CA GLU A 138 -13.68 8.36 4.29
C GLU A 138 -13.50 6.97 4.90
N ARG A 139 -14.16 5.97 4.33
CA ARG A 139 -13.96 4.56 4.70
C ARG A 139 -12.50 4.14 4.56
N LEU A 140 -11.86 4.48 3.44
CA LEU A 140 -10.47 4.10 3.19
C LEU A 140 -9.50 4.78 4.17
N ARG A 141 -9.72 6.07 4.49
CA ARG A 141 -8.96 6.80 5.53
C ARG A 141 -9.12 6.16 6.91
N ALA A 142 -10.36 5.88 7.31
CA ALA A 142 -10.63 5.25 8.61
C ALA A 142 -9.96 3.87 8.73
N LEU A 143 -9.83 3.14 7.61
CA LEU A 143 -9.09 1.88 7.58
C LEU A 143 -7.57 2.10 7.67
N ALA A 144 -7.02 3.10 6.97
CA ALA A 144 -5.61 3.47 7.07
C ALA A 144 -5.23 3.87 8.51
N GLU A 145 -6.02 4.71 9.18
CA GLU A 145 -5.83 5.07 10.60
C GLU A 145 -5.89 3.85 11.56
N LYS A 146 -6.69 2.84 11.21
CA LYS A 146 -6.71 1.58 11.95
C LYS A 146 -5.43 0.78 11.71
N HIS A 147 -4.94 0.74 10.47
CA HIS A 147 -3.71 0.03 10.11
C HIS A 147 -2.48 0.71 10.71
N GLU A 148 -2.41 2.04 10.70
CA GLU A 148 -1.33 2.82 11.29
C GLU A 148 -1.08 2.40 12.75
N ARG A 149 -2.14 2.35 13.56
CA ARG A 149 -2.09 1.91 14.97
C ARG A 149 -1.64 0.47 15.17
N ALA A 150 -1.75 -0.37 14.14
CA ALA A 150 -1.36 -1.78 14.17
C ALA A 150 -0.03 -2.07 13.47
N MET A 151 0.52 -1.11 12.73
CA MET A 151 1.76 -1.25 11.96
C MET A 151 2.95 -0.80 12.81
N PRO A 152 3.80 -1.72 13.31
CA PRO A 152 5.01 -1.34 14.02
C PRO A 152 6.00 -0.60 13.10
N VAL A 153 6.78 0.30 13.68
CA VAL A 153 8.00 0.90 13.11
C VAL A 153 9.18 0.50 13.97
#